data_AF-A0A8S3INR8-F1
#
_entry.id   AF-A0A8S3INR8-F1
#
_cell.length_a   1.000
_cell.length_b   1.000
_cell.length_c   1.000
_cell.angle_alpha   90.00
_cell.angle_beta   90.00
_cell.angle_gamma   90.00
#
_symmetry.space_group_name_H-M   'P 1'
#
loop_
_entity.id
_entity.type
_entity.pdbx_description
1 polymer ?
#
loop_
_entity_poly.entity_id
_entity_poly.type
_entity_poly.pdbx_seq_one_letter_code
_entity_poly.pdbx_strand_id
1 'polypeptide(L)'
;ALKYRTELELEKVKPLMAFSSVPLCSIQHKRQFNTVRIPGKETDHIVHYSDSQHIAVYHRGRWYKVLTYYRNQLLQPCELQIQFDEILRDETPPVDGEEHLAALTAGDRTFWATTRETFFNTGCNRASLDAIEKAAFVLILEDSDFEIGTVG
;
A
#
# COMPACT_ATOMS: atom_id res chain seq x y z
N ALA A 1 -8.64 -7.17 -5.25
CA ALA A 1 -8.27 -5.76 -5.02
C ALA A 1 -8.31 -4.92 -6.29
N LEU A 2 -7.40 -5.12 -7.25
CA LEU A 2 -7.27 -4.24 -8.44
C LEU A 2 -8.55 -4.11 -9.28
N LYS A 3 -9.26 -5.20 -9.56
CA LYS A 3 -10.55 -5.17 -10.26
C LYS A 3 -11.59 -4.28 -9.55
N TYR A 4 -11.71 -4.44 -8.23
CA TYR A 4 -12.60 -3.63 -7.41
C TYR A 4 -12.18 -2.15 -7.40
N ARG A 5 -10.88 -1.85 -7.37
CA ARG A 5 -10.37 -0.48 -7.53
C ARG A 5 -10.81 0.12 -8.86
N THR A 6 -10.66 -0.62 -9.96
CA THR A 6 -11.11 -0.17 -11.29
C THR A 6 -12.62 0.06 -11.32
N GLU A 7 -13.42 -0.80 -10.69
CA GLU A 7 -14.87 -0.60 -10.59
C GLU A 7 -15.23 0.64 -9.75
N LEU A 8 -14.48 0.93 -8.69
CA LEU A 8 -14.66 2.15 -7.89
C LEU A 8 -14.32 3.41 -8.68
N GLU A 9 -13.19 3.40 -9.40
CA GLU A 9 -12.74 4.51 -10.25
C GLU A 9 -13.71 4.78 -11.40
N LEU A 10 -14.31 3.73 -11.97
CA LEU A 10 -15.33 3.83 -13.02
C LEU A 10 -16.75 4.05 -12.49
N GLU A 11 -16.92 4.25 -11.18
CA GLU A 11 -18.21 4.44 -10.50
C GLU A 11 -19.24 3.32 -10.79
N LYS A 12 -18.76 2.09 -10.97
CA LYS A 12 -19.58 0.89 -11.24
C LYS A 12 -20.02 0.15 -9.98
N VAL A 13 -19.43 0.47 -8.83
CA VAL A 13 -19.78 -0.16 -7.55
C VAL A 13 -21.15 0.34 -7.08
N LYS A 14 -22.07 -0.59 -6.84
CA LYS A 14 -23.41 -0.27 -6.33
C LYS A 14 -23.31 0.32 -4.91
N PRO A 15 -24.13 1.33 -4.58
CA PRO A 15 -24.16 1.88 -3.23
C PRO A 15 -24.63 0.82 -2.24
N LEU A 16 -24.10 0.87 -1.01
CA LEU A 16 -24.63 0.10 0.09
C LEU A 16 -26.01 0.66 0.46
N MET A 17 -26.97 -0.23 0.72
CA MET A 17 -28.36 0.15 1.03
C MET A 17 -28.67 -0.21 2.49
N ALA A 18 -29.00 0.78 3.32
CA ALA A 18 -29.58 0.56 4.64
C ALA A 18 -31.06 0.17 4.51
N PHE A 19 -31.49 -0.82 5.30
CA PHE A 19 -32.86 -1.39 5.24
C PHE A 19 -33.31 -1.73 3.81
N SER A 20 -32.37 -2.10 2.93
CA SER A 20 -32.58 -2.39 1.52
C SER A 20 -33.26 -1.27 0.70
N SER A 21 -33.29 -0.04 1.20
CA SER A 21 -34.08 1.06 0.61
C SER A 21 -33.40 2.43 0.67
N VAL A 22 -32.52 2.68 1.64
CA VAL A 22 -31.84 3.97 1.81
C VAL A 22 -30.38 3.86 1.38
N PRO A 23 -29.93 4.58 0.33
CA PRO A 23 -28.52 4.53 -0.08
C PRO A 23 -27.62 5.20 0.96
N LEU A 24 -26.51 4.55 1.29
CA LEU A 24 -25.46 5.07 2.16
C LEU A 24 -24.39 5.81 1.34
N CYS A 25 -23.75 6.78 1.97
CA CYS A 25 -22.65 7.54 1.37
C CYS A 25 -21.45 6.61 1.07
N SER A 26 -20.95 6.66 -0.16
CA SER A 26 -19.83 5.82 -0.64
C SER A 26 -18.47 6.52 -0.58
N ILE A 27 -18.38 7.73 0.02
CA ILE A 27 -17.14 8.52 0.03
C ILE A 27 -15.96 7.78 0.68
N GLN A 28 -16.24 6.91 1.65
CA GLN A 28 -15.23 6.12 2.33
C GLN A 28 -14.57 5.11 1.38
N HIS A 29 -15.32 4.54 0.44
CA HIS A 29 -14.80 3.56 -0.51
C HIS A 29 -13.77 4.20 -1.46
N LYS A 30 -13.95 5.48 -1.81
CA LYS A 30 -12.98 6.24 -2.62
C LYS A 30 -11.62 6.37 -1.92
N ARG A 31 -11.57 6.29 -0.58
CA ARG A 31 -10.34 6.40 0.22
C ARG A 31 -9.69 5.06 0.57
N GLN A 32 -10.23 3.94 0.09
CA GLN A 32 -9.67 2.61 0.37
C GLN A 32 -8.33 2.37 -0.37
N PHE A 33 -8.15 3.01 -1.52
CA PHE A 33 -6.94 2.90 -2.34
C PHE A 33 -6.28 4.26 -2.49
N ASN A 34 -5.01 4.25 -2.91
CA ASN A 34 -4.21 5.43 -3.22
C ASN A 34 -4.19 6.46 -2.06
N THR A 35 -4.33 6.01 -0.81
CA THR A 35 -4.50 6.88 0.35
C THR A 35 -3.48 6.52 1.40
N VAL A 36 -2.77 7.51 1.91
CA VAL A 36 -1.76 7.36 2.95
C VAL A 36 -1.98 8.37 4.06
N ARG A 37 -1.58 8.01 5.28
CA ARG A 37 -1.51 8.93 6.41
C ARG A 37 -0.07 9.39 6.61
N ILE A 38 0.21 10.63 6.26
CA ILE A 38 1.49 11.29 6.46
C ILE A 38 1.56 11.76 7.92
N PRO A 39 2.55 11.32 8.71
CA PRO A 39 2.70 11.80 10.08
C PRO A 39 3.14 13.27 10.10
N GLY A 40 2.59 14.05 11.02
CA GLY A 40 3.06 15.41 11.32
C GLY A 40 3.52 15.52 12.77
N LYS A 41 4.33 16.55 13.07
CA LYS A 41 4.86 16.76 14.44
C LYS A 41 3.74 16.99 15.46
N GLU A 42 2.68 17.70 15.04
CA GLU A 42 1.51 18.02 15.85
C GLU A 42 0.24 17.32 15.37
N THR A 43 0.04 17.21 14.05
CA THR A 43 -1.17 16.64 13.45
C THR A 43 -0.83 15.93 12.16
N ASP A 44 -1.42 14.76 11.97
CA ASP A 44 -1.23 13.96 10.76
C ASP A 44 -2.16 14.38 9.63
N HIS A 45 -1.75 14.09 8.40
CA HIS A 45 -2.52 14.40 7.21
C HIS A 45 -2.87 13.14 6.45
N ILE A 46 -4.14 13.02 6.05
CA ILE A 46 -4.58 12.00 5.11
C ILE A 46 -4.43 12.58 3.70
N VAL A 47 -3.61 11.95 2.89
CA VAL A 47 -3.38 12.34 1.50
C VAL A 47 -3.96 11.26 0.59
N HIS A 48 -4.73 11.69 -0.40
CA HIS A 48 -5.28 10.84 -1.43
C HIS A 48 -4.64 11.20 -2.76
N TYR A 49 -4.02 10.22 -3.42
CA TYR A 49 -3.39 10.37 -4.72
C TYR A 49 -4.31 9.87 -5.83
N SER A 50 -4.27 10.55 -6.98
CA SER A 50 -4.88 10.04 -8.21
C SER A 50 -3.89 9.17 -8.99
N ASP A 51 -4.39 8.34 -9.89
CA ASP A 51 -3.61 7.73 -10.98
C ASP A 51 -2.44 6.82 -10.56
N SER A 52 -2.52 6.17 -9.40
CA SER A 52 -1.51 5.20 -8.99
C SER A 52 -1.50 3.98 -9.93
N GLN A 53 -0.36 3.67 -10.54
CA GLN A 53 -0.20 2.55 -11.47
C GLN A 53 0.64 1.40 -10.89
N HIS A 54 0.87 1.39 -9.59
CA HIS A 54 1.70 0.39 -8.92
C HIS A 54 1.19 0.06 -7.52
N ILE A 55 1.66 -1.04 -6.99
CA ILE A 55 1.53 -1.41 -5.57
C ILE A 55 2.92 -1.47 -4.94
N ALA A 56 2.96 -1.32 -3.62
CA ALA A 56 4.17 -1.57 -2.84
C ALA A 56 4.08 -2.98 -2.27
N VAL A 57 5.10 -3.80 -2.50
CA VAL A 57 5.19 -5.16 -1.96
C VAL A 57 6.29 -5.18 -0.90
N TYR A 58 5.99 -5.74 0.26
CA TYR A 58 6.97 -5.97 1.32
C TYR A 58 7.21 -7.47 1.47
N HIS A 59 8.47 -7.89 1.38
CA HIS A 59 8.88 -9.28 1.54
C HIS A 59 10.27 -9.34 2.18
N ARG A 60 10.43 -10.13 3.25
CA ARG A 60 11.71 -10.39 3.94
C ARG A 60 12.55 -9.13 4.20
N GLY A 61 11.94 -8.09 4.77
CA GLY A 61 12.65 -6.87 5.13
C GLY A 61 12.86 -5.88 3.99
N ARG A 62 12.35 -6.15 2.78
CA ARG A 62 12.61 -5.35 1.58
C ARG A 62 11.34 -4.84 0.93
N TRP A 63 11.45 -3.66 0.31
CA TRP A 63 10.35 -3.03 -0.42
C TRP A 63 10.53 -3.13 -1.93
N TYR A 64 9.46 -3.49 -2.62
CA TYR A 64 9.42 -3.61 -4.07
C TYR A 64 8.28 -2.77 -4.64
N LYS A 65 8.53 -2.14 -5.78
CA LYS A 65 7.51 -1.44 -6.57
C LYS A 65 7.05 -2.35 -7.70
N VAL A 66 5.81 -2.82 -7.63
CA VAL A 66 5.21 -3.69 -8.65
C VAL A 66 4.24 -2.89 -9.49
N LEU A 67 4.49 -2.78 -10.80
CA LEU A 67 3.58 -2.12 -11.71
C LEU A 67 2.32 -2.98 -11.89
N THR A 68 1.16 -2.33 -11.90
CA THR A 68 -0.13 -3.00 -12.09
C THR A 68 -0.75 -2.67 -13.45
N TYR A 69 -0.16 -1.74 -14.20
CA TYR A 69 -0.60 -1.33 -15.52
C TYR A 69 0.54 -1.36 -16.53
N TYR A 70 0.21 -1.72 -17.78
CA TYR A 70 1.07 -1.54 -18.94
C TYR A 70 0.26 -0.86 -20.05
N ARG A 71 0.73 0.29 -20.57
CA ARG A 71 0.01 1.09 -21.59
C ARG A 71 -1.44 1.38 -21.20
N ASN A 72 -1.67 1.77 -19.95
CA ASN A 72 -2.99 2.03 -19.35
C ASN A 72 -3.96 0.83 -19.31
N GLN A 73 -3.47 -0.38 -19.56
CA GLN A 73 -4.22 -1.61 -19.37
C GLN A 73 -3.80 -2.30 -18.09
N LEU A 74 -4.78 -2.75 -17.30
CA LEU A 74 -4.52 -3.52 -16.09
C LEU A 74 -3.87 -4.85 -16.47
N LEU A 75 -2.77 -5.18 -15.79
CA LEU A 75 -2.08 -6.45 -15.98
C LEU A 75 -2.98 -7.64 -15.64
N GLN A 76 -2.80 -8.71 -16.40
CA GLN A 76 -3.46 -9.99 -16.16
C GLN A 76 -2.87 -10.67 -14.91
N PRO A 77 -3.63 -11.58 -14.28
CA PRO A 77 -3.15 -12.32 -13.11
C PRO A 77 -1.81 -13.04 -13.36
N CYS A 78 -1.59 -13.62 -14.55
CA CYS A 78 -0.34 -14.28 -14.88
C CYS A 78 0.86 -13.31 -14.96
N GLU A 79 0.66 -12.09 -15.45
CA GLU A 79 1.70 -11.06 -15.53
C GLU A 79 2.09 -10.53 -14.15
N LEU A 80 1.12 -10.39 -13.25
CA LEU A 80 1.38 -10.07 -11.84
C LEU A 80 2.08 -11.22 -11.13
N GLN A 81 1.66 -12.47 -11.41
CA GLN A 81 2.28 -13.65 -10.82
C GLN A 81 3.76 -13.76 -11.18
N ILE A 82 4.16 -13.48 -12.42
CA ILE A 82 5.58 -13.47 -12.81
C ILE A 82 6.38 -12.49 -11.94
N GLN A 83 5.87 -11.27 -11.72
CA GLN A 83 6.54 -10.27 -10.86
C GLN A 83 6.61 -10.72 -9.39
N PHE A 84 5.56 -11.35 -8.86
CA PHE A 84 5.57 -11.86 -7.48
C PHE A 84 6.50 -13.05 -7.32
N ASP A 85 6.52 -13.95 -8.30
CA ASP A 85 7.45 -15.08 -8.36
C ASP A 85 8.91 -14.61 -8.39
N GLU A 86 9.22 -13.52 -9.09
CA GLU A 86 10.55 -12.90 -9.08
C GLU A 86 10.91 -12.38 -7.67
N ILE A 87 9.98 -11.71 -6.99
CA ILE A 87 10.17 -11.22 -5.62
C ILE A 87 10.40 -12.38 -4.64
N LEU A 88 9.61 -13.46 -4.77
CA LEU A 88 9.73 -14.64 -3.91
C LEU A 88 11.03 -15.42 -4.12
N ARG A 89 11.61 -15.36 -5.32
CA ARG A 89 12.90 -15.98 -5.65
C ARG A 89 14.09 -15.06 -5.37
N ASP A 90 13.87 -13.79 -5.04
CA ASP A 90 14.95 -12.86 -4.72
C ASP A 90 15.49 -13.14 -3.31
N GLU A 91 16.67 -13.77 -3.25
CA GLU A 91 17.39 -14.09 -2.00
C GLU A 91 18.34 -12.96 -1.55
N THR A 92 18.34 -11.80 -2.23
CA THR A 92 19.23 -10.69 -1.85
C THR A 92 18.84 -10.19 -0.44
N PRO A 93 19.81 -10.10 0.50
CA PRO A 93 19.52 -9.64 1.85
C PRO A 93 19.14 -8.15 1.85
N PRO A 94 18.31 -7.70 2.82
CA PRO A 94 18.06 -6.28 3.03
C PRO A 94 19.37 -5.54 3.31
N VAL A 95 19.42 -4.26 2.93
CA VAL A 95 20.52 -3.39 3.37
C VAL A 95 20.42 -3.20 4.88
N ASP A 96 21.55 -2.99 5.57
CA ASP A 96 21.61 -2.78 7.01
C ASP A 96 20.50 -1.83 7.51
N GLY A 97 19.59 -2.36 8.33
CA GLY A 97 18.47 -1.64 8.93
C GLY A 97 17.22 -1.46 8.05
N GLU A 98 17.25 -1.83 6.76
CA GLU A 98 16.10 -1.75 5.85
C GLU A 98 14.90 -2.54 6.39
N GLU A 99 15.17 -3.72 6.94
CA GLU A 99 14.19 -4.64 7.52
C GLU A 99 13.40 -4.07 8.70
N HIS A 100 13.89 -3.00 9.32
CA HIS A 100 13.24 -2.33 10.44
C HIS A 100 12.56 -1.02 10.04
N LEU A 101 12.73 -0.54 8.80
CA LEU A 101 12.16 0.75 8.38
C LEU A 101 10.64 0.78 8.44
N ALA A 102 9.99 -0.34 8.10
CA ALA A 102 8.54 -0.44 8.16
C ALA A 102 8.01 -0.29 9.60
N ALA A 103 8.77 -0.76 10.60
CA ALA A 103 8.39 -0.68 12.01
C ALA A 103 8.30 0.76 12.53
N LEU A 104 9.01 1.72 11.91
CA LEU A 104 8.91 3.14 12.25
C LEU A 104 7.48 3.67 12.10
N THR A 105 6.69 3.06 11.20
CA THR A 105 5.29 3.44 10.99
C THR A 105 4.37 3.09 12.16
N ALA A 106 4.77 2.12 12.99
CA ALA A 106 4.08 1.69 14.20
C ALA A 106 4.56 2.44 15.47
N GLY A 107 5.64 3.23 15.36
CA GLY A 107 6.18 4.02 16.46
C GLY A 107 5.37 5.29 16.79
N ASP A 108 5.89 6.07 17.73
CA ASP A 108 5.33 7.38 18.08
C ASP A 108 5.22 8.31 16.86
N ARG A 109 4.13 9.09 16.78
CA ARG A 109 3.80 9.89 15.59
C ARG A 109 4.76 11.05 15.41
N THR A 110 5.11 11.76 16.48
CA THR A 110 6.04 12.89 16.45
C THR A 110 7.47 12.40 16.16
N PHE A 111 7.85 11.25 16.73
CA PHE A 111 9.10 10.57 16.40
C PHE A 111 9.15 10.22 14.92
N TRP A 112 8.14 9.54 14.38
CA TRP A 112 8.12 9.15 12.97
C TRP A 112 8.12 10.37 12.03
N ALA A 113 7.38 11.43 12.35
CA ALA A 113 7.41 12.68 11.60
C ALA A 113 8.82 13.30 11.55
N THR A 114 9.54 13.32 12.67
CA THR A 114 10.90 13.88 12.77
C THR A 114 11.91 13.03 12.02
N THR A 115 11.82 11.70 12.13
CA THR A 115 12.66 10.76 11.39
C THR A 115 12.46 10.88 9.88
N ARG A 116 11.21 11.05 9.42
CA ARG A 116 10.92 11.29 8.00
C ARG A 116 11.56 12.55 7.46
N GLU A 117 11.40 13.66 8.17
CA GLU A 117 12.00 14.94 7.77
C GLU A 117 13.53 14.88 7.71
N THR A 118 14.13 14.13 8.64
CA THR A 118 15.59 14.01 8.75
C THR A 118 16.18 13.08 7.70
N PHE A 119 15.59 11.89 7.49
CA PHE A 119 16.23 10.81 6.73
C PHE A 119 15.56 10.49 5.39
N PHE A 120 14.35 11.00 5.14
CA PHE A 120 13.57 10.68 3.94
C PHE A 120 13.21 11.90 3.07
N ASN A 121 13.90 13.03 3.28
CA ASN A 121 13.61 14.26 2.55
C ASN A 121 14.45 14.44 1.26
N THR A 122 15.47 13.62 1.04
CA THR A 122 16.35 13.68 -0.14
C THR A 122 16.76 12.30 -0.65
N GLY A 123 17.31 12.27 -1.87
CA GLY A 123 17.96 11.08 -2.43
C GLY A 123 17.04 9.87 -2.65
N CYS A 124 17.64 8.68 -2.54
CA CYS A 124 16.95 7.40 -2.72
C CYS A 124 15.84 7.21 -1.70
N ASN A 125 16.06 7.56 -0.43
CA ASN A 125 15.07 7.40 0.63
C ASN A 125 13.77 8.15 0.34
N ARG A 126 13.88 9.39 -0.15
CA ARG A 126 12.70 10.16 -0.58
C ARG A 126 11.97 9.48 -1.73
N ALA A 127 12.69 9.01 -2.74
CA ALA A 127 12.08 8.35 -3.90
C ALA A 127 11.40 7.02 -3.50
N SER A 128 12.02 6.23 -2.63
CA SER A 128 11.45 4.99 -2.11
C SER A 128 10.21 5.24 -1.27
N LEU A 129 10.24 6.24 -0.38
CA LEU A 129 9.09 6.61 0.44
C LEU A 129 7.93 7.14 -0.41
N ASP A 130 8.21 7.98 -1.40
CA ASP A 130 7.21 8.49 -2.37
C ASP A 130 6.57 7.34 -3.15
N ALA A 131 7.34 6.32 -3.53
CA ALA A 131 6.81 5.12 -4.18
C ALA A 131 5.87 4.33 -3.25
N ILE A 132 6.17 4.22 -1.96
CA ILE A 132 5.29 3.56 -0.99
C ILE A 132 4.02 4.39 -0.74
N GLU A 133 4.15 5.70 -0.53
CA GLU A 133 3.02 6.60 -0.26
C GLU A 133 2.02 6.68 -1.42
N LYS A 134 2.52 6.67 -2.66
CA LYS A 134 1.70 6.73 -3.88
C LYS A 134 1.22 5.36 -4.36
N ALA A 135 1.54 4.27 -3.67
CA ALA A 135 1.07 2.94 -4.04
C ALA A 135 -0.46 2.84 -3.92
N ALA A 136 -1.06 1.98 -4.74
CA ALA A 136 -2.49 1.73 -4.70
C ALA A 136 -2.92 1.13 -3.36
N PHE A 137 -2.10 0.19 -2.89
CA PHE A 137 -2.17 -0.48 -1.59
C PHE A 137 -0.82 -1.17 -1.35
N VAL A 138 -0.62 -1.66 -0.12
CA VAL A 138 0.54 -2.46 0.27
C VAL A 138 0.15 -3.93 0.27
N LEU A 139 1.00 -4.78 -0.32
CA LEU A 139 0.92 -6.24 -0.25
C LEU A 139 2.09 -6.75 0.60
N ILE A 140 1.80 -7.56 1.61
CA ILE A 140 2.82 -8.18 2.46
C ILE A 140 2.87 -9.66 2.11
N LEU A 141 4.05 -10.15 1.75
CA LEU A 141 4.32 -11.56 1.50
C LEU A 141 5.08 -12.13 2.71
N GLU A 142 4.35 -12.81 3.59
CA GLU A 142 4.90 -13.50 4.75
C GLU A 142 5.12 -14.99 4.46
N ASP A 143 6.16 -15.55 5.09
CA ASP A 143 6.49 -16.98 5.04
C ASP A 143 5.76 -17.78 6.13
N SER A 144 5.23 -17.10 7.15
CA SER A 144 4.53 -17.72 8.28
C SER A 144 3.09 -18.05 7.96
N ASP A 145 2.70 -19.29 8.24
CA ASP A 145 1.30 -19.65 8.35
C ASP A 145 0.72 -19.00 9.61
N PHE A 146 -0.33 -18.20 9.45
CA PHE A 146 -1.12 -17.74 10.58
C PHE A 146 -2.04 -18.88 11.03
N GLU A 147 -1.79 -19.47 12.20
CA GLU A 147 -2.81 -20.26 12.88
C GLU A 147 -3.97 -19.32 13.22
N ILE A 148 -5.03 -19.34 12.39
CA ILE A 148 -6.27 -18.67 12.72
C ILE A 148 -6.85 -19.45 13.90
N GLY A 149 -6.58 -18.99 15.11
CA GLY A 149 -7.13 -19.56 16.32
C GLY A 149 -8.64 -19.69 16.17
N THR A 150 -9.12 -20.93 16.05
CA THR A 150 -10.54 -21.24 16.17
C THR A 150 -10.95 -20.82 17.57
N VAL A 151 -11.69 -19.71 17.67
CA VAL A 151 -12.36 -19.31 18.89
C VAL A 151 -13.44 -20.36 19.15
N GLY A 152 -13.17 -21.24 20.12
CA GLY A 152 -14.14 -22.18 20.67
C GLY A 152 -15.14 -21.51 21.61
#